data_AF-W4G2L4-F1
#
_entry.id   AF-W4G2L4-F1
#
_cell.length_a   1.000
_cell.length_b   1.000
_cell.length_c   1.000
_cell.angle_alpha   90.00
_cell.angle_beta   90.00
_cell.angle_gamma   90.00
#
_symmetry.space_group_name_H-M   'P 1'
#
loop_
_entity.id
_entity.type
_entity.pdbx_description
1 polymer ?
#
loop_
_entity_poly.entity_id
_entity_poly.type
_entity_poly.pdbx_seq_one_letter_code
_entity_poly.pdbx_strand_id
1 'polypeptide(L)'
;MNVRTCRRVVQVLTLLSMLAGCAIAYFGIIVSSSLTSTADSSSSSVTAVMLATFGVVYVAVSMVGFCGVLATKERLQFLMIYFYSTLFISVAFIVFAYMALVAPSTMATWLKLHWSALPLRHHACCRTFDDAHAFISTRYAMLGALGLASIVALVTTLLCIIKIASVPVVMRHMLSVVNAMFVVVATAAIAYGLHAKEYAVLDGGWDWIAWLLVAVGITLFVLAGFGLAGSRMKSRPLLLLYSTGLVMTLIVLWVGATGAFYYAISQVAQIGPTGDVACSGGLYRCSNCTTPAIRCPGVYESSPGQWTTGCATVTLNDSIAFCDSAKTMVSNPASPLAFDVVQCGLCPEWRASDVRAYIAASLHLLGIVAIMLSCCVAVALAGAVVLRRSFATYQTESI
;
A
#
# COMPACT_ATOMS: atom_id res chain seq x y z
N MET A 1 9.41 22.35 29.08
CA MET A 1 10.57 21.44 29.04
C MET A 1 11.81 22.23 28.66
N ASN A 2 12.90 22.09 29.43
CA ASN A 2 14.20 22.66 29.09
C ASN A 2 14.84 21.90 27.91
N VAL A 3 15.66 22.58 27.10
CA VAL A 3 16.33 22.02 25.90
C VAL A 3 17.13 20.75 26.24
N ARG A 4 17.78 20.71 27.42
CA ARG A 4 18.49 19.52 27.92
C ARG A 4 17.57 18.33 28.17
N THR A 5 16.37 18.57 28.70
CA THR A 5 15.34 17.54 28.93
C THR A 5 14.81 17.02 27.60
N CYS A 6 14.52 17.89 26.63
CA CYS A 6 14.12 17.49 25.29
C CYS A 6 15.18 16.61 24.61
N ARG A 7 16.48 16.93 24.73
CA ARG A 7 17.55 16.09 24.17
C ARG A 7 17.57 14.68 24.76
N ARG A 8 17.46 14.54 26.08
CA ARG A 8 17.39 13.22 26.74
C ARG A 8 16.15 12.44 26.31
N VAL A 9 15.00 13.09 26.21
CA VAL A 9 13.76 12.46 25.74
C VAL A 9 13.92 11.97 24.29
N VAL A 10 14.50 12.77 23.41
CA VAL A 10 14.76 12.34 22.03
C VAL A 10 15.74 11.16 21.99
N GLN A 11 16.81 11.16 22.80
CA GLN A 11 17.75 10.02 22.88
C GLN A 11 17.04 8.72 23.27
N VAL A 12 16.23 8.75 24.33
CA VAL A 12 15.47 7.57 24.78
C VAL A 12 14.47 7.12 23.72
N LEU A 13 13.74 8.06 23.10
CA LEU A 13 12.78 7.74 22.05
C LEU A 13 13.45 7.18 20.79
N THR A 14 14.65 7.68 20.41
CA THR A 14 15.41 7.14 19.28
C THR A 14 15.89 5.71 19.53
N LEU A 15 16.23 5.36 20.78
CA LEU A 15 16.60 3.98 21.13
C LEU A 15 15.37 3.06 21.10
N LEU A 16 14.24 3.52 21.63
CA LEU A 16 12.97 2.79 21.56
C LEU A 16 12.51 2.59 20.11
N SER A 17 12.69 3.59 19.24
CA SER A 17 12.35 3.47 17.82
C SER A 17 13.26 2.49 17.08
N MET A 18 14.55 2.38 17.45
CA MET A 18 15.42 1.32 16.93
C MET A 18 14.93 -0.07 17.30
N LEU A 19 14.56 -0.28 18.57
CA LEU A 19 14.02 -1.58 19.03
C LEU A 19 12.71 -1.92 18.31
N ALA A 20 11.82 -0.94 18.15
CA ALA A 20 10.59 -1.12 17.39
C ALA A 20 10.87 -1.45 15.91
N GLY A 21 11.81 -0.76 15.28
CA GLY A 21 12.23 -1.04 13.89
C GLY A 21 12.81 -2.43 13.70
N CYS A 22 13.64 -2.90 14.65
CA CYS A 22 14.15 -4.27 14.65
C CYS A 22 13.02 -5.29 14.79
N ALA A 23 12.04 -5.04 15.67
CA ALA A 23 10.88 -5.92 15.81
C ALA A 23 10.06 -5.98 14.51
N ILE A 24 9.77 -4.83 13.90
CA ILE A 24 9.03 -4.74 12.63
C ILE A 24 9.78 -5.47 11.50
N ALA A 25 11.10 -5.28 11.39
CA ALA A 25 11.91 -5.97 10.40
C ALA A 25 11.91 -7.50 10.62
N TYR A 26 12.07 -7.95 11.88
CA TYR A 26 12.02 -9.36 12.25
C TYR A 26 10.67 -10.00 11.90
N PHE A 27 9.57 -9.32 12.22
CA PHE A 27 8.24 -9.79 11.85
C PHE A 27 8.03 -9.81 10.33
N GLY A 28 8.50 -8.80 9.59
CA GLY A 28 8.45 -8.79 8.13
C GLY A 28 9.20 -9.96 7.50
N ILE A 29 10.38 -10.29 8.02
CA ILE A 29 11.18 -11.45 7.58
C ILE A 29 10.46 -12.76 7.89
N ILE A 30 9.89 -12.92 9.09
CA ILE A 30 9.12 -14.13 9.43
C ILE A 30 7.94 -14.29 8.48
N VAL A 31 7.14 -13.23 8.30
CA VAL A 31 5.97 -13.26 7.43
C VAL A 31 6.39 -13.58 6.00
N SER A 32 7.45 -12.96 5.50
CA SER A 32 8.01 -13.25 4.17
C SER A 32 8.42 -14.72 4.03
N SER A 33 9.17 -15.25 5.01
CA SER A 33 9.63 -16.65 5.01
C SER A 33 8.49 -17.67 5.12
N SER A 34 7.40 -17.30 5.80
CA SER A 34 6.22 -18.17 5.97
C SER A 34 5.26 -18.16 4.77
N LEU A 35 5.34 -17.13 3.92
CA LEU A 35 4.48 -16.92 2.75
C LEU A 35 5.18 -17.27 1.42
N THR A 36 6.50 -17.50 1.44
CA THR A 36 7.24 -18.03 0.28
C THR A 36 6.82 -19.48 -0.02
N SER A 37 5.88 -19.66 -0.94
CA SER A 37 5.62 -20.94 -1.60
C SER A 37 6.63 -21.18 -2.73
N THR A 38 7.00 -22.44 -2.96
CA THR A 38 7.92 -22.89 -4.04
C THR A 38 7.42 -22.64 -5.47
N ALA A 39 6.17 -22.21 -5.66
CA ALA A 39 5.54 -22.23 -6.98
C ALA A 39 5.31 -20.87 -7.64
N ASP A 40 5.31 -19.72 -6.96
CA ASP A 40 5.16 -18.44 -7.64
C ASP A 40 5.64 -17.27 -6.76
N SER A 41 6.34 -16.32 -7.38
CA SER A 41 6.67 -15.00 -6.84
C SER A 41 5.40 -14.16 -6.67
N SER A 42 4.52 -14.59 -5.77
CA SER A 42 3.23 -13.95 -5.54
C SER A 42 3.40 -12.60 -4.82
N SER A 43 2.52 -11.66 -5.14
CA SER A 43 2.43 -10.28 -4.59
C SER A 43 2.48 -10.18 -3.06
N SER A 44 2.13 -11.27 -2.36
CA SER A 44 2.22 -11.39 -0.90
C SER A 44 3.67 -11.39 -0.38
N SER A 45 4.62 -11.98 -1.12
CA SER A 45 6.04 -11.95 -0.79
C SER A 45 6.62 -10.53 -0.89
N VAL A 46 6.18 -9.76 -1.89
CA VAL A 46 6.59 -8.37 -2.11
C VAL A 46 6.17 -7.49 -0.95
N THR A 47 4.93 -7.62 -0.46
CA THR A 47 4.44 -6.80 0.67
C THR A 47 5.17 -7.12 1.97
N ALA A 48 5.51 -8.39 2.22
CA ALA A 48 6.29 -8.80 3.39
C ALA A 48 7.75 -8.33 3.32
N VAL A 49 8.38 -8.39 2.13
CA VAL A 49 9.72 -7.83 1.89
C VAL A 49 9.72 -6.32 2.08
N MET A 50 8.71 -5.62 1.55
CA MET A 50 8.57 -4.18 1.76
C MET A 50 8.42 -3.82 3.25
N LEU A 51 7.73 -4.64 4.03
CA LEU A 51 7.65 -4.44 5.47
C LEU A 51 9.03 -4.57 6.15
N ALA A 52 9.80 -5.59 5.77
CA ALA A 52 11.14 -5.79 6.28
C ALA A 52 12.06 -4.61 5.91
N THR A 53 11.99 -4.12 4.67
CA THR A 53 12.80 -2.97 4.22
C THR A 53 12.41 -1.69 4.96
N PHE A 54 11.13 -1.41 5.17
CA PHE A 54 10.69 -0.27 5.98
C PHE A 54 11.18 -0.36 7.43
N GLY A 55 11.18 -1.54 8.04
CA GLY A 55 11.75 -1.77 9.37
C GLY A 55 13.24 -1.43 9.43
N VAL A 56 14.03 -1.90 8.46
CA VAL A 56 15.47 -1.62 8.37
C VAL A 56 15.74 -0.13 8.15
N VAL A 57 14.99 0.52 7.24
CA VAL A 57 15.10 1.96 7.00
C VAL A 57 14.77 2.75 8.27
N TYR A 58 13.78 2.31 9.06
CA TYR A 58 13.43 2.96 10.31
C TYR A 58 14.54 2.86 11.37
N VAL A 59 15.24 1.73 11.44
CA VAL A 59 16.43 1.56 12.30
C VAL A 59 17.53 2.51 11.85
N ALA A 60 17.84 2.55 10.55
CA ALA A 60 18.88 3.42 10.00
C ALA A 60 18.60 4.91 10.26
N VAL A 61 17.35 5.35 10.09
CA VAL A 61 16.96 6.73 10.40
C VAL A 61 17.05 7.02 11.89
N SER A 62 16.64 6.06 12.74
CA SER A 62 16.77 6.21 14.19
C SER A 62 18.23 6.30 14.65
N MET A 63 19.16 5.59 13.99
CA MET A 63 20.61 5.76 14.20
C MET A 63 21.08 7.18 13.88
N VAL A 64 20.64 7.74 12.74
CA VAL A 64 20.96 9.11 12.33
C VAL A 64 20.44 10.13 13.36
N GLY A 65 19.23 9.92 13.89
CA GLY A 65 18.65 10.73 14.96
C GLY A 65 19.47 10.68 16.25
N PHE A 66 19.86 9.49 16.69
CA PHE A 66 20.67 9.30 17.89
C PHE A 66 22.04 10.00 17.78
N CYS A 67 22.74 9.81 16.66
CA CYS A 67 23.99 10.50 16.35
C CYS A 67 23.81 12.03 16.28
N GLY A 68 22.68 12.50 15.72
CA GLY A 68 22.35 13.92 15.62
C GLY A 68 22.14 14.62 16.96
N VAL A 69 21.62 13.91 17.98
CA VAL A 69 21.40 14.47 19.32
C VAL A 69 22.67 14.48 20.17
N LEU A 70 23.57 13.51 19.96
CA LEU A 70 24.87 13.43 20.65
C LEU A 70 25.87 14.50 20.20
N ALA A 71 25.78 14.97 18.96
CA ALA A 71 26.72 15.95 18.44
C ALA A 71 26.47 17.36 19.05
N THR A 72 27.49 17.88 19.74
CA THR A 72 27.47 19.21 20.34
C THR A 72 27.83 20.27 19.29
N LYS A 73 26.81 20.99 18.80
CA LYS A 73 26.84 22.28 18.08
C LYS A 73 27.01 22.31 16.54
N GLU A 74 27.82 21.49 15.88
CA GLU A 74 28.06 21.68 14.42
C GLU A 74 27.19 20.83 13.47
N ARG A 75 26.38 19.92 14.00
CA ARG A 75 25.67 18.89 13.21
C ARG A 75 24.15 19.01 13.24
N LEU A 76 23.63 20.24 13.26
CA LEU A 76 22.18 20.53 13.17
C LEU A 76 21.56 19.91 11.90
N GLN A 77 22.36 19.72 10.85
CA GLN A 77 21.98 19.03 9.61
C GLN A 77 21.53 17.58 9.84
N PHE A 78 22.17 16.82 10.73
CA PHE A 78 21.77 15.43 11.02
C PHE A 78 20.42 15.36 11.74
N LEU A 79 20.17 16.31 12.64
CA LEU A 79 18.88 16.46 13.31
C LEU A 79 17.77 16.84 12.32
N MET A 80 18.10 17.69 11.35
CA MET A 80 17.19 18.07 10.25
C MET A 80 16.90 16.89 9.32
N ILE A 81 17.92 16.12 8.91
CA ILE A 81 17.72 14.89 8.12
C ILE A 81 16.82 13.92 8.87
N TYR A 82 17.11 13.68 10.16
CA TYR A 82 16.27 12.82 11.00
C TYR A 82 14.82 13.32 11.08
N PHE A 83 14.60 14.62 11.26
CA PHE A 83 13.26 15.22 11.28
C PHE A 83 12.48 14.94 10.00
N TYR A 84 13.09 15.13 8.84
CA TYR A 84 12.43 14.91 7.55
C TYR A 84 12.20 13.43 7.23
N SER A 85 13.19 12.58 7.50
CA SER A 85 13.04 11.13 7.34
C SER A 85 11.97 10.58 8.29
N THR A 86 11.89 11.10 9.51
CA THR A 86 10.85 10.74 10.48
C THR A 86 9.46 11.13 10.01
N LEU A 87 9.30 12.32 9.43
CA LEU A 87 8.03 12.75 8.82
C LEU A 87 7.57 11.76 7.74
N PHE A 88 8.44 11.39 6.81
CA PHE A 88 8.12 10.44 5.75
C PHE A 88 7.78 9.05 6.29
N ILE A 89 8.64 8.53 7.17
CA ILE A 89 8.46 7.21 7.77
C ILE A 89 7.20 7.16 8.63
N SER A 90 6.81 8.25 9.28
CA SER A 90 5.56 8.32 10.05
C SER A 90 4.32 8.13 9.17
N VAL A 91 4.32 8.65 7.93
CA VAL A 91 3.21 8.43 6.97
C VAL A 91 3.12 6.95 6.60
N ALA A 92 4.25 6.32 6.29
CA ALA A 92 4.30 4.89 5.99
C ALA A 92 3.85 4.04 7.20
N PHE A 93 4.25 4.41 8.42
CA PHE A 93 3.84 3.72 9.64
C PHE A 93 2.37 3.91 9.98
N ILE A 94 1.75 5.05 9.69
CA ILE A 94 0.31 5.26 9.89
C ILE A 94 -0.47 4.33 8.96
N VAL A 95 -0.09 4.28 7.68
CA VAL A 95 -0.70 3.35 6.71
C VAL A 95 -0.48 1.92 7.15
N PHE A 96 0.74 1.57 7.57
CA PHE A 96 1.07 0.21 8.02
C PHE A 96 0.32 -0.19 9.29
N ALA A 97 0.29 0.65 10.33
CA ALA A 97 -0.39 0.37 11.59
C ALA A 97 -1.89 0.22 11.36
N TYR A 98 -2.48 1.09 10.52
CA TYR A 98 -3.87 0.96 10.13
C TYR A 98 -4.12 -0.34 9.37
N MET A 99 -3.30 -0.65 8.36
CA MET A 99 -3.39 -1.91 7.63
C MET A 99 -3.24 -3.11 8.55
N ALA A 100 -2.32 -3.10 9.50
CA ALA A 100 -2.13 -4.20 10.45
C ALA A 100 -3.31 -4.39 11.42
N LEU A 101 -3.98 -3.31 11.81
CA LEU A 101 -5.15 -3.36 12.71
C LEU A 101 -6.44 -3.74 11.99
N VAL A 102 -6.57 -3.39 10.71
CA VAL A 102 -7.73 -3.74 9.87
C VAL A 102 -7.52 -5.05 9.10
N ALA A 103 -6.27 -5.48 8.93
CA ALA A 103 -5.89 -6.73 8.29
C ALA A 103 -6.55 -8.00 8.84
N PRO A 104 -6.91 -8.15 10.14
CA PRO A 104 -7.49 -9.41 10.62
C PRO A 104 -8.73 -9.86 9.81
N SER A 105 -9.56 -8.92 9.34
CA SER A 105 -10.74 -9.25 8.52
C SER A 105 -10.38 -9.56 7.06
N THR A 106 -9.40 -8.87 6.47
CA THR A 106 -8.98 -9.10 5.08
C THR A 106 -8.06 -10.31 4.93
N MET A 107 -7.25 -10.59 5.95
CA MET A 107 -6.39 -11.77 6.06
C MET A 107 -7.21 -13.04 6.20
N ALA A 108 -8.34 -13.01 6.91
CA ALA A 108 -9.25 -14.16 6.95
C ALA A 108 -9.70 -14.56 5.53
N THR A 109 -10.04 -13.58 4.70
CA THR A 109 -10.46 -13.79 3.30
C THR A 109 -9.30 -14.24 2.43
N TRP A 110 -8.13 -13.62 2.54
CA TRP A 110 -6.94 -14.02 1.79
C TRP A 110 -6.44 -15.41 2.17
N LEU A 111 -6.46 -15.74 3.46
CA LEU A 111 -6.08 -17.06 3.98
C LEU A 111 -7.03 -18.13 3.45
N LYS A 112 -8.35 -17.87 3.38
CA LYS A 112 -9.31 -18.79 2.75
C LYS A 112 -8.98 -19.07 1.28
N LEU A 113 -8.58 -18.04 0.52
CA LEU A 113 -8.20 -18.13 -0.90
C LEU A 113 -6.93 -18.97 -1.13
N HIS A 114 -5.96 -18.89 -0.22
CA HIS A 114 -4.62 -19.47 -0.43
C HIS A 114 -4.30 -20.64 0.50
N TRP A 115 -5.25 -21.06 1.35
CA TRP A 115 -5.05 -22.08 2.39
C TRP A 115 -4.49 -23.40 1.85
N SER A 116 -4.97 -23.85 0.68
CA SER A 116 -4.54 -25.10 0.05
C SER A 116 -3.13 -25.04 -0.54
N ALA A 117 -2.65 -23.84 -0.89
CA ALA A 117 -1.34 -23.62 -1.52
C ALA A 117 -0.25 -23.24 -0.50
N LEU A 118 -0.61 -22.97 0.74
CA LEU A 118 0.30 -22.47 1.75
C LEU A 118 1.01 -23.62 2.52
N PRO A 119 2.35 -23.58 2.65
CA PRO A 119 3.10 -24.58 3.42
C PRO A 119 2.92 -24.45 4.95
N LEU A 120 2.00 -23.59 5.43
CA LEU A 120 1.75 -23.38 6.86
C LEU A 120 1.28 -24.65 7.59
N ARG A 121 0.68 -25.61 6.87
CA ARG A 121 0.18 -26.88 7.44
C ARG A 121 1.28 -27.77 8.02
N HIS A 122 2.53 -27.56 7.60
CA HIS A 122 3.69 -28.28 8.11
C HIS A 122 4.22 -27.76 9.45
N HIS A 123 3.75 -26.59 9.91
CA HIS A 123 4.12 -26.04 11.22
C HIS A 123 3.16 -26.51 12.31
N ALA A 124 3.71 -26.89 13.47
CA ALA A 124 2.94 -27.41 14.61
C ALA A 124 1.86 -26.44 15.12
N CYS A 125 2.04 -25.13 14.92
CA CYS A 125 1.11 -24.07 15.34
C CYS A 125 -0.09 -23.86 14.40
N CYS A 126 -0.08 -24.41 13.18
CA CYS A 126 -1.04 -24.07 12.11
C CYS A 126 -1.68 -25.32 11.48
N ARG A 127 -1.95 -26.36 12.28
CA ARG A 127 -2.54 -27.62 11.78
C ARG A 127 -3.99 -27.44 11.32
N THR A 128 -4.75 -26.55 11.95
CA THR A 128 -6.12 -26.19 11.55
C THR A 128 -6.18 -24.76 11.02
N PHE A 129 -7.21 -24.46 10.22
CA PHE A 129 -7.44 -23.12 9.67
C PHE A 129 -7.67 -22.09 10.79
N ASP A 130 -8.45 -22.46 11.82
CA ASP A 130 -8.77 -21.55 12.93
C ASP A 130 -7.54 -21.22 13.78
N ASP A 131 -6.67 -22.20 14.03
CA ASP A 131 -5.41 -22.00 14.75
C ASP A 131 -4.44 -21.10 13.95
N ALA A 132 -4.34 -21.33 12.64
CA ALA A 132 -3.51 -20.51 11.75
C ALA A 132 -4.02 -19.07 11.65
N HIS A 133 -5.34 -18.90 11.55
CA HIS A 133 -5.97 -17.58 11.54
C HIS A 133 -5.76 -16.85 12.88
N ALA A 134 -5.95 -17.52 14.01
CA ALA A 134 -5.71 -16.95 15.33
C ALA A 134 -4.23 -16.56 15.52
N PHE A 135 -3.30 -17.43 15.12
CA PHE A 135 -1.87 -17.17 15.19
C PHE A 135 -1.45 -15.93 14.37
N ILE A 136 -1.94 -15.83 13.14
CA ILE A 136 -1.66 -14.71 12.24
C ILE A 136 -2.31 -13.42 12.76
N SER A 137 -3.60 -13.47 13.12
CA SER A 137 -4.36 -12.32 13.62
C SER A 137 -3.72 -11.69 14.87
N THR A 138 -3.27 -12.51 15.81
CA THR A 138 -2.60 -12.03 17.03
C THR A 138 -1.29 -11.30 16.72
N ARG A 139 -0.50 -11.79 15.75
CA ARG A 139 0.76 -11.13 15.33
C ARG A 139 0.52 -9.83 14.57
N TYR A 140 -0.49 -9.77 13.72
CA TYR A 140 -0.90 -8.53 13.06
C TYR A 140 -1.41 -7.49 14.07
N ALA A 141 -2.17 -7.89 15.09
CA ALA A 141 -2.58 -7.00 16.17
C ALA A 141 -1.38 -6.46 16.97
N MET A 142 -0.39 -7.30 17.30
CA MET A 142 0.85 -6.87 17.94
C MET A 142 1.65 -5.89 17.06
N LEU A 143 1.74 -6.14 15.75
CA LEU A 143 2.36 -5.23 14.78
C LEU A 143 1.64 -3.87 14.73
N GLY A 144 0.30 -3.89 14.73
CA GLY A 144 -0.52 -2.68 14.81
C GLY A 144 -0.25 -1.87 16.08
N ALA A 145 -0.19 -2.53 17.24
CA ALA A 145 0.13 -1.90 18.52
C ALA A 145 1.54 -1.30 18.55
N LEU A 146 2.54 -2.03 18.03
CA LEU A 146 3.92 -1.53 17.88
C LEU A 146 4.00 -0.35 16.92
N GLY A 147 3.22 -0.38 15.82
CA GLY A 147 3.09 0.72 14.87
C GLY A 147 2.53 1.98 15.54
N LEU A 148 1.43 1.85 16.30
CA LEU A 148 0.84 2.96 17.06
C LEU A 148 1.81 3.54 18.10
N ALA A 149 2.49 2.69 18.87
CA ALA A 149 3.49 3.13 19.83
C ALA A 149 4.65 3.87 19.14
N SER A 150 5.08 3.39 17.97
CA SER A 150 6.11 4.04 17.15
C SER A 150 5.65 5.41 16.65
N ILE A 151 4.39 5.55 16.21
CA ILE A 151 3.83 6.85 15.79
C ILE A 151 3.84 7.85 16.94
N VAL A 152 3.38 7.44 18.14
CA VAL A 152 3.41 8.31 19.33
C VAL A 152 4.84 8.74 19.66
N ALA A 153 5.79 7.81 19.58
CA ALA A 153 7.20 8.11 19.78
C ALA A 153 7.73 9.12 18.75
N LEU A 154 7.38 8.96 17.47
CA LEU A 154 7.79 9.86 16.38
C LEU A 154 7.17 11.25 16.51
N VAL A 155 5.88 11.35 16.86
CA VAL A 155 5.23 12.65 17.09
C VAL A 155 5.89 13.36 18.27
N THR A 156 6.20 12.63 19.34
CA THR A 156 6.87 13.19 20.51
C THR A 156 8.29 13.67 20.19
N THR A 157 9.06 12.94 19.38
CA THR A 157 10.38 13.39 18.91
C THR A 157 10.28 14.60 18.01
N LEU A 158 9.32 14.65 17.07
CA LEU A 158 9.10 15.82 16.20
C LEU A 158 8.80 17.08 17.03
N LEU A 159 7.92 17.00 18.03
CA LEU A 159 7.62 18.12 18.93
C LEU A 159 8.86 18.59 19.70
N CYS A 160 9.69 17.66 20.17
CA CYS A 160 10.94 17.99 20.84
C CYS A 160 11.95 18.66 19.89
N ILE A 161 12.06 18.19 18.65
CA ILE A 161 12.97 18.76 17.64
C ILE A 161 12.53 20.17 17.26
N ILE A 162 11.24 20.42 17.08
CA ILE A 162 10.70 21.76 16.80
C ILE A 162 11.11 22.75 17.90
N LYS A 163 11.07 22.32 19.17
CA LYS A 163 11.53 23.13 20.31
C LYS A 163 13.04 23.34 20.35
N ILE A 164 13.84 22.45 19.75
CA ILE A 164 15.32 22.55 19.73
C ILE A 164 15.82 23.37 18.54
N ALA A 165 15.25 23.18 17.34
CA ALA A 165 15.78 23.69 16.08
C ALA A 165 15.26 25.09 15.70
N SER A 166 14.23 25.61 16.38
CA SER A 166 13.48 26.83 16.03
C SER A 166 12.80 26.76 14.65
N VAL A 167 11.55 27.21 14.59
CA VAL A 167 10.68 27.13 13.38
C VAL A 167 11.32 27.75 12.11
N PRO A 168 12.05 28.88 12.15
CA PRO A 168 12.59 29.51 10.94
C PRO A 168 13.68 28.69 10.24
N VAL A 169 14.52 27.99 11.01
CA VAL A 169 15.62 27.16 10.46
C VAL A 169 15.06 25.94 9.74
N VAL A 170 14.01 25.35 10.30
CA VAL A 170 13.28 24.21 9.70
C VAL A 170 12.62 24.66 8.39
N MET A 171 11.86 25.76 8.42
CA MET A 171 11.14 26.30 7.27
C MET A 171 12.04 26.58 6.05
N ARG A 172 13.29 27.02 6.26
CA ARG A 172 14.24 27.33 5.18
C ARG A 172 14.56 26.13 4.29
N HIS A 173 14.62 24.94 4.84
CA HIS A 173 15.00 23.71 4.12
C HIS A 173 13.82 22.78 3.85
N MET A 174 12.69 23.00 4.52
CA MET A 174 11.52 22.14 4.49
C MET A 174 10.95 21.98 3.08
N LEU A 175 10.81 23.08 2.34
CA LEU A 175 10.23 23.04 1.00
C LEU A 175 11.09 22.24 0.01
N SER A 176 12.42 22.34 0.11
CA SER A 176 13.32 21.57 -0.76
C SER A 176 13.27 20.08 -0.44
N VAL A 177 13.19 19.71 0.84
CA VAL A 177 13.19 18.30 1.24
C VAL A 177 11.85 17.65 0.94
N VAL A 178 10.73 18.32 1.23
CA VAL A 178 9.38 17.82 0.91
C VAL A 178 9.24 17.60 -0.61
N ASN A 179 9.72 18.52 -1.43
CA ASN A 179 9.66 18.35 -2.88
C ASN A 179 10.63 17.27 -3.40
N ALA A 180 11.82 17.10 -2.79
CA ALA A 180 12.69 15.98 -3.12
C ALA A 180 12.02 14.63 -2.83
N MET A 181 11.26 14.53 -1.73
CA MET A 181 10.47 13.32 -1.44
C MET A 181 9.37 13.11 -2.48
N PHE A 182 8.67 14.17 -2.89
CA PHE A 182 7.67 14.06 -3.95
C PHE A 182 8.25 13.63 -5.29
N VAL A 183 9.49 14.02 -5.62
CA VAL A 183 10.19 13.50 -6.80
C VAL A 183 10.37 11.98 -6.71
N VAL A 184 10.86 11.46 -5.58
CA VAL A 184 11.06 10.02 -5.39
C VAL A 184 9.72 9.27 -5.51
N VAL A 185 8.68 9.73 -4.83
CA VAL A 185 7.35 9.12 -4.89
C VAL A 185 6.77 9.18 -6.31
N ALA A 186 6.92 10.30 -7.00
CA ALA A 186 6.47 10.45 -8.38
C ALA A 186 7.20 9.48 -9.33
N THR A 187 8.52 9.33 -9.20
CA THR A 187 9.27 8.34 -9.99
C THR A 187 8.83 6.92 -9.73
N ALA A 188 8.57 6.55 -8.47
CA ALA A 188 8.06 5.23 -8.11
C ALA A 188 6.65 5.00 -8.69
N ALA A 189 5.77 6.00 -8.66
CA ALA A 189 4.43 5.92 -9.25
C ALA A 189 4.46 5.76 -10.77
N ILE A 190 5.35 6.48 -11.46
CA ILE A 190 5.55 6.35 -12.91
C ILE A 190 6.08 4.94 -13.23
N ALA A 191 7.13 4.49 -12.54
CA ALA A 191 7.72 3.17 -12.76
C ALA A 191 6.71 2.05 -12.51
N TYR A 192 5.96 2.13 -11.40
CA TYR A 192 4.92 1.15 -11.08
C TYR A 192 3.76 1.18 -12.07
N GLY A 193 3.31 2.37 -12.52
CA GLY A 193 2.25 2.48 -13.53
C GLY A 193 2.66 1.89 -14.88
N LEU A 194 3.91 2.08 -15.30
CA LEU A 194 4.46 1.44 -16.49
C LEU A 194 4.60 -0.08 -16.32
N HIS A 195 5.07 -0.52 -15.16
CA HIS A 195 5.20 -1.95 -14.85
C HIS A 195 3.83 -2.66 -14.80
N ALA A 196 2.83 -2.04 -14.16
CA ALA A 196 1.46 -2.58 -14.09
C ALA A 196 0.75 -2.63 -15.45
N LYS A 197 1.27 -1.93 -16.46
CA LYS A 197 0.80 -2.02 -17.84
C LYS A 197 1.45 -3.17 -18.60
N GLU A 198 2.71 -3.46 -18.35
CA GLU A 198 3.45 -4.54 -19.03
C GLU A 198 3.04 -5.92 -18.54
N TYR A 199 2.82 -6.06 -17.23
CA TYR A 199 2.27 -7.26 -16.64
C TYR A 199 0.77 -7.08 -16.62
N ALA A 200 0.02 -7.95 -17.29
CA ALA A 200 -1.44 -7.93 -17.40
C ALA A 200 -2.18 -8.16 -16.06
N VAL A 201 -1.67 -7.58 -14.96
CA VAL A 201 -2.21 -7.58 -13.60
C VAL A 201 -3.62 -6.96 -13.57
N LEU A 202 -3.97 -6.18 -14.60
CA LEU A 202 -5.25 -5.47 -14.77
C LEU A 202 -6.13 -6.07 -15.90
N ASP A 203 -5.99 -7.36 -16.20
CA ASP A 203 -6.83 -8.05 -17.19
C ASP A 203 -8.32 -7.90 -16.87
N GLY A 204 -9.01 -7.10 -17.69
CA GLY A 204 -10.42 -6.75 -17.52
C GLY A 204 -10.84 -5.38 -18.10
N GLY A 205 -10.00 -4.72 -18.90
CA GLY A 205 -10.30 -3.39 -19.47
C GLY A 205 -9.95 -2.22 -18.55
N TRP A 206 -9.09 -2.44 -17.55
CA TRP A 206 -8.71 -1.45 -16.53
C TRP A 206 -7.38 -0.75 -16.81
N ASP A 207 -6.84 -0.88 -18.03
CA ASP A 207 -5.58 -0.26 -18.48
C ASP A 207 -5.54 1.26 -18.27
N TRP A 208 -6.71 1.90 -18.30
CA TRP A 208 -6.85 3.33 -18.03
C TRP A 208 -6.40 3.71 -16.61
N ILE A 209 -6.48 2.82 -15.63
CA ILE A 209 -5.99 3.04 -14.25
C ILE A 209 -4.46 3.17 -14.25
N ALA A 210 -3.77 2.28 -14.98
CA ALA A 210 -2.31 2.34 -15.09
C ALA A 210 -1.85 3.66 -15.72
N TRP A 211 -2.53 4.10 -16.79
CA TRP A 211 -2.28 5.40 -17.42
C TRP A 211 -2.57 6.58 -16.51
N LEU A 212 -3.63 6.52 -15.71
CA LEU A 212 -3.96 7.55 -14.73
C LEU A 212 -2.85 7.67 -13.69
N LEU A 213 -2.32 6.56 -13.19
CA LEU A 213 -1.22 6.55 -12.23
C LEU A 213 0.05 7.18 -12.82
N VAL A 214 0.39 6.87 -14.07
CA VAL A 214 1.50 7.51 -14.79
C VAL A 214 1.27 9.01 -14.93
N ALA A 215 0.07 9.43 -15.34
CA ALA A 215 -0.25 10.85 -15.53
C ALA A 215 -0.16 11.65 -14.21
N VAL A 216 -0.65 11.07 -13.11
CA VAL A 216 -0.53 11.65 -11.76
C VAL A 216 0.93 11.74 -11.34
N GLY A 217 1.72 10.68 -11.58
CA GLY A 217 3.16 10.66 -11.31
C GLY A 217 3.91 11.77 -12.06
N ILE A 218 3.66 11.95 -13.36
CA ILE A 218 4.26 13.03 -14.16
C ILE A 218 3.87 14.41 -13.62
N THR A 219 2.60 14.61 -13.30
CA THR A 219 2.09 15.89 -12.76
C THR A 219 2.77 16.23 -11.44
N LEU A 220 2.88 15.26 -10.53
CA LEU A 220 3.59 15.41 -9.26
C LEU A 220 5.08 15.69 -9.45
N PHE A 221 5.72 15.02 -10.41
CA PHE A 221 7.13 15.24 -10.72
C PHE A 221 7.39 16.68 -11.18
N VAL A 222 6.56 17.20 -12.09
CA VAL A 222 6.65 18.58 -12.59
C VAL A 222 6.41 19.59 -11.47
N LEU A 223 5.36 19.39 -10.66
CA LEU A 223 5.07 20.26 -9.51
C LEU A 223 6.22 20.27 -8.51
N ALA A 224 6.78 19.11 -8.16
CA ALA A 224 7.92 19.01 -7.27
C ALA A 224 9.16 19.71 -7.85
N GLY A 225 9.37 19.64 -9.17
CA GLY A 225 10.40 20.38 -9.89
C GLY A 225 10.27 21.90 -9.72
N PHE A 226 9.05 22.45 -9.90
CA PHE A 226 8.79 23.87 -9.65
C PHE A 226 9.01 24.27 -8.20
N GLY A 227 8.64 23.41 -7.24
CA GLY A 227 8.89 23.65 -5.82
C GLY A 227 10.38 23.68 -5.47
N LEU A 228 11.17 22.76 -6.03
CA LEU A 228 12.64 22.73 -5.89
C LEU A 228 13.28 23.96 -6.52
N ALA A 229 12.96 24.25 -7.78
CA ALA A 229 13.51 25.39 -8.52
C ALA A 229 13.12 26.72 -7.86
N GLY A 230 11.85 26.89 -7.47
CA GLY A 230 11.36 28.09 -6.79
C GLY A 230 12.06 28.34 -5.45
N SER A 231 12.33 27.28 -4.68
CA SER A 231 13.06 27.39 -3.40
C SER A 231 14.53 27.79 -3.58
N ARG A 232 15.23 27.24 -4.60
CA ARG A 232 16.66 27.48 -4.83
C ARG A 232 16.94 28.79 -5.56
N MET A 233 16.15 29.08 -6.60
CA MET A 233 16.27 30.30 -7.39
C MET A 233 15.65 31.52 -6.69
N LYS A 234 15.05 31.32 -5.51
CA LYS A 234 14.31 32.35 -4.75
C LYS A 234 13.28 33.10 -5.61
N SER A 235 12.68 32.38 -6.56
CA SER A 235 11.80 32.95 -7.59
C SER A 235 10.36 32.94 -7.11
N ARG A 236 9.81 34.14 -6.89
CA ARG A 236 8.38 34.33 -6.53
C ARG A 236 7.39 33.79 -7.56
N PRO A 237 7.57 33.96 -8.89
CA PRO A 237 6.60 33.42 -9.86
C PRO A 237 6.61 31.88 -9.88
N LEU A 238 7.77 31.24 -9.73
CA LEU A 238 7.85 29.77 -9.61
C LEU A 238 7.15 29.26 -8.34
N LEU A 239 7.32 29.95 -7.21
CA LEU A 239 6.62 29.63 -5.98
C LEU A 239 5.10 29.85 -6.09
N LEU A 240 4.65 30.85 -6.86
CA LEU A 240 3.24 31.07 -7.14
C LEU A 240 2.67 29.90 -7.93
N LEU A 241 3.32 29.53 -9.05
CA LEU A 241 2.90 28.40 -9.89
C LEU A 241 2.83 27.09 -9.10
N TYR A 242 3.83 26.85 -8.24
CA TYR A 242 3.84 25.72 -7.33
C TYR A 242 2.65 25.75 -6.35
N SER A 243 2.41 26.89 -5.70
CA SER A 243 1.30 27.03 -4.73
C SER A 243 -0.08 26.86 -5.39
N THR A 244 -0.29 27.41 -6.59
CA THR A 244 -1.54 27.23 -7.35
C THR A 244 -1.72 25.79 -7.78
N GLY A 245 -0.64 25.12 -8.18
CA GLY A 245 -0.64 23.70 -8.50
C GLY A 245 -1.05 22.83 -7.31
N LEU A 246 -0.47 23.08 -6.12
CA LEU A 246 -0.86 22.38 -4.90
C LEU A 246 -2.34 22.56 -4.52
N VAL A 247 -2.88 23.77 -4.69
CA VAL A 247 -4.32 24.03 -4.45
C VAL A 247 -5.18 23.22 -5.41
N MET A 248 -4.83 23.18 -6.70
CA MET A 248 -5.54 22.36 -7.68
C MET A 248 -5.46 20.87 -7.33
N THR A 249 -4.29 20.37 -6.92
CA THR A 249 -4.14 18.98 -6.46
C THR A 249 -5.02 18.69 -5.25
N LEU A 250 -5.14 19.63 -4.30
CA LEU A 250 -5.99 19.48 -3.12
C LEU A 250 -7.48 19.41 -3.51
N ILE A 251 -7.93 20.26 -4.42
CA ILE A 251 -9.31 20.23 -4.95
C ILE A 251 -9.58 18.89 -5.63
N VAL A 252 -8.70 18.44 -6.53
CA VAL A 252 -8.83 17.17 -7.23
C VAL A 252 -8.87 16.00 -6.25
N LEU A 253 -8.04 16.02 -5.20
CA LEU A 253 -8.02 14.99 -4.18
C LEU A 253 -9.34 14.93 -3.39
N TRP A 254 -9.92 16.08 -3.04
CA TRP A 254 -11.20 16.14 -2.34
C TRP A 254 -12.35 15.68 -3.20
N VAL A 255 -12.42 16.15 -4.46
CA VAL A 255 -13.45 15.71 -5.42
C VAL A 255 -13.32 14.23 -5.72
N GLY A 256 -12.10 13.73 -5.94
CA GLY A 256 -11.83 12.31 -6.18
C GLY A 256 -12.19 11.44 -4.98
N ALA A 257 -11.84 11.85 -3.76
CA ALA A 257 -12.20 11.12 -2.54
C ALA A 257 -13.73 11.06 -2.37
N THR A 258 -14.42 12.22 -2.41
CA THR A 258 -15.88 12.27 -2.28
C THR A 258 -16.60 11.47 -3.36
N GLY A 259 -16.13 11.54 -4.62
CA GLY A 259 -16.65 10.75 -5.72
C GLY A 259 -16.45 9.24 -5.52
N ALA A 260 -15.28 8.81 -5.04
CA ALA A 260 -15.01 7.41 -4.73
C ALA A 260 -15.91 6.88 -3.62
N PHE A 261 -16.12 7.66 -2.55
CA PHE A 261 -17.05 7.29 -1.47
C PHE A 261 -18.49 7.17 -1.99
N TYR A 262 -18.95 8.14 -2.79
CA TYR A 262 -20.30 8.12 -3.35
C TYR A 262 -20.52 6.92 -4.27
N TYR A 263 -19.57 6.68 -5.19
CA TYR A 263 -19.63 5.56 -6.11
C TYR A 263 -19.61 4.21 -5.37
N ALA A 264 -18.70 4.03 -4.42
CA ALA A 264 -18.61 2.78 -3.68
C ALA A 264 -19.87 2.48 -2.84
N ILE A 265 -20.48 3.49 -2.22
CA ILE A 265 -21.77 3.33 -1.50
C ILE A 265 -22.87 2.92 -2.48
N SER A 266 -22.93 3.55 -3.67
CA SER A 266 -23.92 3.21 -4.68
C SER A 266 -23.77 1.78 -5.22
N GLN A 267 -22.53 1.31 -5.38
CA GLN A 267 -22.23 -0.06 -5.82
C GLN A 267 -22.57 -1.09 -4.73
N VAL A 268 -22.22 -0.81 -3.47
CA VAL A 268 -22.56 -1.66 -2.32
C VAL A 268 -24.07 -1.86 -2.18
N ALA A 269 -24.87 -0.82 -2.47
CA ALA A 269 -26.33 -0.91 -2.45
C ALA A 269 -26.90 -1.81 -3.56
N GLN A 270 -26.17 -2.03 -4.65
CA GLN A 270 -26.57 -2.89 -5.76
C GLN A 270 -26.12 -4.35 -5.59
N ILE A 271 -25.28 -4.66 -4.59
CA ILE A 271 -24.89 -6.03 -4.28
C ILE A 271 -26.08 -6.76 -3.64
N GLY A 272 -26.75 -7.60 -4.44
CA GLY A 272 -27.87 -8.44 -4.02
C GLY A 272 -27.55 -9.40 -2.87
N PRO A 273 -28.58 -10.01 -2.24
CA PRO A 273 -28.43 -10.77 -0.99
C PRO A 273 -27.68 -12.10 -1.10
N THR A 274 -27.49 -12.65 -2.31
CA THR A 274 -26.84 -13.95 -2.52
C THR A 274 -26.26 -14.00 -3.93
N GLY A 275 -25.00 -14.43 -4.07
CA GLY A 275 -24.47 -14.96 -5.33
C GLY A 275 -23.19 -14.31 -5.83
N ASP A 276 -22.11 -15.10 -5.79
CA ASP A 276 -21.10 -15.20 -6.84
C ASP A 276 -20.52 -13.91 -7.43
N VAL A 277 -20.21 -12.91 -6.59
CA VAL A 277 -19.48 -11.69 -7.01
C VAL A 277 -18.17 -12.04 -7.76
N ALA A 278 -17.53 -13.14 -7.35
CA ALA A 278 -16.31 -13.63 -7.97
C ALA A 278 -16.53 -14.21 -9.38
N CYS A 279 -17.63 -14.91 -9.64
CA CYS A 279 -17.95 -15.39 -10.99
C CYS A 279 -18.67 -14.35 -11.86
N SER A 280 -19.52 -13.50 -11.28
CA SER A 280 -20.09 -12.37 -12.02
C SER A 280 -19.01 -11.38 -12.44
N GLY A 281 -17.95 -11.26 -11.63
CA GLY A 281 -16.76 -10.46 -11.93
C GLY A 281 -15.72 -11.17 -12.80
N GLY A 282 -15.94 -12.43 -13.22
CA GLY A 282 -15.03 -13.16 -14.10
C GLY A 282 -13.61 -13.32 -13.57
N LEU A 283 -13.42 -13.44 -12.24
CA LEU A 283 -12.08 -13.53 -11.65
C LEU A 283 -11.32 -14.76 -12.17
N TYR A 284 -10.00 -14.62 -12.34
CA TYR A 284 -9.15 -15.70 -12.86
C TYR A 284 -9.20 -16.94 -11.96
N ARG A 285 -9.28 -18.14 -12.58
CA ARG A 285 -9.47 -19.48 -11.95
C ARG A 285 -10.79 -19.73 -11.24
N CYS A 286 -11.75 -18.82 -11.35
CA CYS A 286 -13.06 -19.05 -10.77
C CYS A 286 -13.91 -19.99 -11.64
N SER A 287 -14.53 -21.00 -11.03
CA SER A 287 -15.29 -22.01 -11.75
C SER A 287 -16.51 -22.52 -10.96
N ASN A 288 -17.59 -22.80 -11.70
CA ASN A 288 -18.80 -23.48 -11.24
C ASN A 288 -19.47 -22.89 -9.99
N CYS A 289 -20.00 -21.69 -10.16
CA CYS A 289 -20.61 -20.88 -9.13
C CYS A 289 -21.99 -21.40 -8.67
N THR A 290 -22.30 -21.26 -7.38
CA THR A 290 -23.35 -22.03 -6.69
C THR A 290 -24.75 -21.46 -6.84
N THR A 291 -24.93 -20.29 -7.46
CA THR A 291 -26.28 -19.71 -7.64
C THR A 291 -26.54 -19.10 -9.02
N PRO A 292 -27.41 -19.72 -9.85
CA PRO A 292 -27.96 -21.07 -9.66
C PRO A 292 -26.80 -22.07 -9.73
N ALA A 293 -26.86 -23.16 -8.96
CA ALA A 293 -25.81 -24.17 -8.94
C ALA A 293 -25.63 -24.74 -10.34
N ILE A 294 -24.66 -24.20 -11.09
CA ILE A 294 -24.32 -24.74 -12.40
C ILE A 294 -23.67 -26.10 -12.08
N ARG A 295 -24.14 -27.16 -12.74
CA ARG A 295 -23.44 -28.44 -12.64
C ARG A 295 -22.11 -28.27 -13.36
N CYS A 296 -21.04 -28.74 -12.73
CA CYS A 296 -19.75 -28.68 -13.38
C CYS A 296 -19.83 -29.47 -14.69
N PRO A 297 -19.49 -28.87 -15.84
CA PRO A 297 -19.68 -29.51 -17.14
C PRO A 297 -18.77 -30.73 -17.32
N GLY A 298 -17.76 -30.89 -16.47
CA GLY A 298 -16.73 -31.91 -16.60
C GLY A 298 -15.84 -31.64 -17.80
N VAL A 299 -14.68 -32.29 -17.82
CA VAL A 299 -13.75 -32.23 -18.95
C VAL A 299 -13.32 -33.63 -19.33
N TYR A 300 -13.03 -33.80 -20.61
CA TYR A 300 -12.30 -34.96 -21.11
C TYR A 300 -11.26 -34.51 -22.14
N GLU A 301 -10.22 -35.30 -22.26
CA GLU A 301 -9.14 -35.08 -23.23
C GLU A 301 -9.57 -35.72 -24.56
N SER A 302 -9.82 -34.91 -25.59
CA SER A 302 -10.23 -35.40 -26.91
C SER A 302 -9.06 -35.87 -27.76
N SER A 303 -7.89 -35.29 -27.53
CA SER A 303 -6.60 -35.70 -28.09
C SER A 303 -5.48 -35.23 -27.15
N PRO A 304 -4.26 -35.78 -27.22
CA PRO A 304 -3.18 -35.39 -26.30
C PRO A 304 -2.97 -33.86 -26.28
N GLY A 305 -3.29 -33.24 -25.14
CA GLY A 305 -3.22 -31.78 -24.94
C GLY A 305 -4.43 -30.96 -25.41
N GLN A 306 -5.45 -31.57 -26.01
CA GLN A 306 -6.72 -30.90 -26.33
C GLN A 306 -7.81 -31.34 -25.36
N TRP A 307 -8.27 -30.39 -24.57
CA TRP A 307 -9.35 -30.57 -23.61
C TRP A 307 -10.66 -30.04 -24.21
N THR A 308 -11.75 -30.77 -24.00
CA THR A 308 -13.11 -30.34 -24.37
C THR A 308 -14.09 -30.42 -23.20
N THR A 309 -15.07 -29.51 -23.18
CA THR A 309 -16.10 -29.42 -22.11
C THR A 309 -17.35 -30.19 -22.48
N GLY A 310 -18.09 -30.63 -21.46
CA GLY A 310 -19.36 -31.31 -21.65
C GLY A 310 -19.15 -32.82 -21.69
N CYS A 311 -19.21 -33.43 -20.51
CA CYS A 311 -19.27 -34.87 -20.39
C CYS A 311 -20.64 -35.42 -20.80
N ALA A 312 -20.98 -35.27 -22.07
CA ALA A 312 -21.92 -36.19 -22.70
C ALA A 312 -21.18 -37.51 -22.91
N THR A 313 -21.86 -38.64 -22.75
CA THR A 313 -21.33 -39.96 -23.09
C THR A 313 -21.07 -40.04 -24.60
N VAL A 314 -19.94 -39.51 -25.06
CA VAL A 314 -19.50 -39.63 -26.45
C VAL A 314 -18.53 -40.80 -26.51
N THR A 315 -18.98 -41.91 -27.08
CA THR A 315 -18.12 -43.01 -27.49
C THR A 315 -17.28 -42.53 -28.68
N LEU A 316 -16.05 -42.07 -28.43
CA LEU A 316 -15.07 -41.86 -29.49
C LEU A 316 -14.40 -43.21 -29.79
N ASN A 317 -14.68 -43.77 -30.97
CA ASN A 317 -13.93 -44.87 -31.61
C ASN A 317 -13.37 -45.92 -30.62
N ASP A 318 -14.25 -46.73 -30.02
CA ASP A 318 -13.90 -47.90 -29.16
C ASP A 318 -13.01 -47.63 -27.93
N SER A 319 -12.78 -46.36 -27.57
CA SER A 319 -12.06 -45.98 -26.34
C SER A 319 -12.95 -45.13 -25.45
N ILE A 320 -13.17 -45.57 -24.21
CA ILE A 320 -13.91 -44.81 -23.21
C ILE A 320 -13.02 -43.65 -22.77
N ALA A 321 -13.30 -42.44 -23.27
CA ALA A 321 -12.68 -41.24 -22.73
C ALA A 321 -13.17 -41.05 -21.28
N PHE A 322 -12.25 -41.13 -20.31
CA PHE A 322 -12.58 -40.94 -18.90
C PHE A 322 -12.89 -39.45 -18.67
N CYS A 323 -14.17 -39.15 -18.45
CA CYS A 323 -14.60 -37.84 -18.00
C CYS A 323 -14.12 -37.58 -16.57
N ASP A 324 -13.44 -36.46 -16.35
CA ASP A 324 -13.19 -35.93 -15.02
C ASP A 324 -14.29 -34.91 -14.68
N SER A 325 -15.31 -35.38 -13.97
CA SER A 325 -16.46 -34.57 -13.55
C SER A 325 -16.12 -33.55 -12.47
N ALA A 326 -14.91 -33.62 -11.89
CA ALA A 326 -14.43 -32.70 -10.87
C ALA A 326 -13.61 -31.54 -11.45
N LYS A 327 -13.50 -31.43 -12.79
CA LYS A 327 -12.75 -30.36 -13.47
C LYS A 327 -13.56 -29.64 -14.54
N THR A 328 -13.12 -28.45 -14.90
CA THR A 328 -13.69 -27.60 -15.96
C THR A 328 -12.61 -26.77 -16.64
N MET A 329 -12.90 -26.27 -17.84
CA MET A 329 -12.00 -25.40 -18.59
C MET A 329 -12.31 -23.94 -18.30
N VAL A 330 -11.26 -23.19 -18.00
CA VAL A 330 -11.31 -21.75 -17.84
C VAL A 330 -10.33 -21.12 -18.83
N SER A 331 -10.73 -20.00 -19.44
CA SER A 331 -9.86 -19.24 -20.34
C SER A 331 -8.57 -18.83 -19.65
N ASN A 332 -7.43 -19.07 -20.29
CA ASN A 332 -6.15 -18.62 -19.77
C ASN A 332 -5.93 -17.14 -20.15
N PRO A 333 -5.76 -16.23 -19.18
CA PRO A 333 -5.56 -14.80 -19.46
C PRO A 333 -4.22 -14.53 -20.18
N ALA A 334 -3.21 -15.39 -20.01
CA ALA A 334 -1.93 -15.27 -20.69
C ALA A 334 -1.98 -15.70 -22.18
N SER A 335 -3.06 -16.36 -22.62
CA SER A 335 -3.24 -16.75 -24.02
C SER A 335 -4.73 -16.90 -24.35
N PRO A 336 -5.32 -16.01 -25.19
CA PRO A 336 -6.75 -16.02 -25.50
C PRO A 336 -7.22 -17.27 -26.26
N LEU A 337 -6.28 -18.11 -26.72
CA LEU A 337 -6.53 -19.37 -27.41
C LEU A 337 -6.27 -20.61 -26.54
N ALA A 338 -5.73 -20.43 -25.33
CA ALA A 338 -5.44 -21.52 -24.40
C ALA A 338 -6.48 -21.59 -23.28
N PHE A 339 -6.82 -22.80 -22.88
CA PHE A 339 -7.71 -23.07 -21.76
C PHE A 339 -6.95 -23.86 -20.70
N ASP A 340 -7.05 -23.42 -19.45
CA ASP A 340 -6.52 -24.15 -18.31
C ASP A 340 -7.62 -25.07 -17.76
N VAL A 341 -7.21 -26.29 -17.40
CA VAL A 341 -8.09 -27.24 -16.71
C VAL A 341 -7.97 -27.00 -15.21
N VAL A 342 -9.06 -26.56 -14.58
CA VAL A 342 -9.13 -26.27 -13.15
C VAL A 342 -10.17 -27.16 -12.47
N GLN A 343 -9.98 -27.42 -11.18
CA GLN A 343 -10.96 -28.14 -10.37
C GLN A 343 -12.25 -27.31 -10.21
N CYS A 344 -13.41 -27.96 -10.21
CA CYS A 344 -14.69 -27.29 -9.98
C CYS A 344 -14.77 -26.76 -8.56
N GLY A 345 -15.35 -25.56 -8.37
CA GLY A 345 -15.54 -24.97 -7.03
C GLY A 345 -14.27 -24.35 -6.43
N LEU A 346 -13.28 -24.01 -7.27
CA LEU A 346 -12.06 -23.31 -6.85
C LEU A 346 -12.30 -21.82 -6.50
N CYS A 347 -13.52 -21.31 -6.66
CA CYS A 347 -13.87 -20.00 -6.10
C CYS A 347 -14.15 -20.12 -4.60
N PRO A 348 -13.48 -19.36 -3.73
CA PRO A 348 -14.10 -19.04 -2.45
C PRO A 348 -15.33 -18.20 -2.76
N GLU A 349 -16.51 -18.68 -2.37
CA GLU A 349 -17.70 -17.85 -2.38
C GLU A 349 -17.48 -16.68 -1.43
N TRP A 350 -17.38 -15.46 -1.99
CA TRP A 350 -17.44 -14.27 -1.17
C TRP A 350 -18.90 -14.04 -0.83
N ARG A 351 -19.25 -14.18 0.45
CA ARG A 351 -20.56 -13.75 0.93
C ARG A 351 -20.70 -12.26 0.68
N ALA A 352 -21.92 -11.80 0.40
CA ALA A 352 -22.18 -10.36 0.25
C ALA A 352 -21.71 -9.55 1.47
N SER A 353 -21.77 -10.13 2.67
CA SER A 353 -21.20 -9.55 3.91
C SER A 353 -19.70 -9.31 3.81
N ASP A 354 -18.96 -10.23 3.20
CA ASP A 354 -17.50 -10.24 3.16
C ASP A 354 -17.01 -9.24 2.10
N VAL A 355 -17.71 -9.15 0.96
CA VAL A 355 -17.47 -8.10 -0.07
C VAL A 355 -17.75 -6.72 0.51
N ARG A 356 -18.86 -6.55 1.25
CA ARG A 356 -19.20 -5.27 1.91
C ARG A 356 -18.16 -4.90 2.96
N ALA A 357 -17.71 -5.85 3.76
CA ALA A 357 -16.65 -5.63 4.75
C ALA A 357 -15.33 -5.24 4.10
N TYR A 358 -14.95 -5.88 2.99
CA TYR A 358 -13.76 -5.56 2.22
C TYR A 358 -13.84 -4.15 1.62
N ILE A 359 -14.93 -3.82 0.91
CA ILE A 359 -15.13 -2.48 0.32
C ILE A 359 -15.12 -1.41 1.42
N ALA A 360 -15.79 -1.64 2.55
CA ALA A 360 -15.78 -0.72 3.68
C ALA A 360 -14.36 -0.52 4.24
N ALA A 361 -13.59 -1.60 4.45
CA ALA A 361 -12.21 -1.53 4.91
C ALA A 361 -11.30 -0.76 3.94
N SER A 362 -11.44 -1.00 2.63
CA SER A 362 -10.71 -0.28 1.58
C SER A 362 -11.10 1.20 1.50
N LEU A 363 -12.37 1.54 1.71
CA LEU A 363 -12.84 2.94 1.77
C LEU A 363 -12.27 3.67 2.97
N HIS A 364 -12.23 3.03 4.15
CA HIS A 364 -11.59 3.63 5.32
C HIS A 364 -10.09 3.86 5.09
N LEU A 365 -9.39 2.91 4.44
CA LEU A 365 -7.99 3.09 4.04
C LEU A 365 -7.83 4.30 3.10
N LEU A 366 -8.67 4.38 2.06
CA LEU A 366 -8.67 5.48 1.11
C LEU A 366 -8.90 6.82 1.80
N GLY A 367 -9.86 6.88 2.73
CA GLY A 367 -10.15 8.07 3.52
C GLY A 367 -8.96 8.51 4.37
N ILE A 368 -8.29 7.59 5.07
CA ILE A 368 -7.10 7.90 5.88
C ILE A 368 -5.96 8.41 5.01
N VAL A 369 -5.69 7.74 3.89
CA VAL A 369 -4.66 8.16 2.94
C VAL A 369 -4.98 9.53 2.35
N ALA A 370 -6.24 9.79 1.98
CA ALA A 370 -6.66 11.08 1.47
C ALA A 370 -6.48 12.20 2.51
N ILE A 371 -6.86 11.97 3.77
CA ILE A 371 -6.65 12.93 4.87
C ILE A 371 -5.15 13.19 5.05
N MET A 372 -4.35 12.14 5.13
CA MET A 372 -2.89 12.24 5.28
C MET A 372 -2.26 13.06 4.15
N LEU A 373 -2.59 12.75 2.90
CA LEU A 373 -2.12 13.49 1.73
C LEU A 373 -2.59 14.95 1.77
N SER A 374 -3.83 15.22 2.16
CA SER A 374 -4.35 16.58 2.29
C SER A 374 -3.57 17.39 3.33
N CYS A 375 -3.22 16.79 4.47
CA CYS A 375 -2.38 17.42 5.49
C CYS A 375 -0.97 17.71 4.96
N CYS A 376 -0.35 16.77 4.25
CA CYS A 376 0.97 16.97 3.64
C CYS A 376 0.96 18.11 2.60
N VAL A 377 -0.06 18.16 1.74
CA VAL A 377 -0.23 19.23 0.74
C VAL A 377 -0.50 20.57 1.42
N ALA A 378 -1.32 20.63 2.47
CA ALA A 378 -1.58 21.84 3.23
C ALA A 378 -0.31 22.39 3.90
N VAL A 379 0.53 21.51 4.47
CA VAL A 379 1.83 21.88 5.04
C VAL A 379 2.79 22.40 3.97
N ALA A 380 2.86 21.74 2.81
CA ALA A 380 3.68 22.20 1.68
C ALA A 380 3.22 23.56 1.15
N LEU A 381 1.90 23.77 1.07
CA LEU A 381 1.29 25.04 0.67
C LEU A 381 1.62 26.16 1.66
N ALA A 382 1.46 25.90 2.97
CA ALA A 382 1.83 26.85 4.02
C ALA A 382 3.32 27.23 3.93
N GLY A 383 4.20 26.23 3.74
CA GLY A 383 5.63 26.46 3.54
C GLY A 383 5.93 27.34 2.31
N ALA A 384 5.28 27.08 1.19
CA ALA A 384 5.43 27.87 -0.04
C ALA A 384 4.96 29.32 0.14
N VAL A 385 3.82 29.53 0.79
CA VAL A 385 3.25 30.87 1.05
C VAL A 385 4.14 31.67 2.00
N VAL A 386 4.60 31.07 3.09
CA VAL A 386 5.51 31.70 4.06
C VAL A 386 6.83 32.08 3.37
N LEU A 387 7.41 31.16 2.60
CA LEU A 387 8.66 31.43 1.89
C LEU A 387 8.50 32.56 0.86
N ARG A 388 7.41 32.55 0.09
CA ARG A 388 7.09 33.61 -0.87
C ARG A 388 6.93 34.97 -0.19
N ARG A 389 6.24 35.05 0.96
CA ARG A 389 6.12 36.28 1.76
C ARG A 389 7.47 36.73 2.32
N SER A 390 8.31 35.80 2.80
CA SER A 390 9.64 36.15 3.31
C SER A 390 10.51 36.82 2.23
N PHE A 391 10.42 36.35 0.99
CA PHE A 391 11.13 36.99 -0.12
C PHE A 391 10.55 38.37 -0.47
N ALA A 392 9.27 38.64 -0.17
CA ALA A 392 8.66 39.98 -0.28
C ALA A 392 9.41 41.01 0.56
N THR A 393 9.63 40.68 1.83
CA THR A 393 10.26 41.55 2.82
C THR A 393 11.75 41.77 2.58
N TYR A 394 12.48 40.77 2.07
CA TYR A 394 13.91 40.92 1.75
C TYR A 394 14.20 41.88 0.59
N GLN A 395 13.26 42.08 -0.35
CA GLN A 395 13.46 43.06 -1.43
C GLN A 395 13.13 44.49 -1.00
N THR A 396 12.38 44.69 0.08
CA THR A 396 12.05 46.03 0.59
C THR A 396 13.11 46.62 1.53
N GLU A 397 14.06 45.81 2.03
CA GLU A 397 15.21 46.30 2.81
C GLU A 397 16.46 46.60 1.97
N SER A 398 16.44 46.26 0.67
CA SER A 398 17.58 46.48 -0.24
C SER A 398 17.35 47.59 -1.26
N ILE A 399 16.33 48.42 -1.05
CA ILE A 399 16.02 49.66 -1.77
C ILE A 399 15.91 50.74 -0.70
#